data_AF-A0AAW3R024-F1
#
_entry.id   AF-A0AAW3R024-F1
#
_cell.length_a   1.000
_cell.length_b   1.000
_cell.length_c   1.000
_cell.angle_alpha   90.00
_cell.angle_beta   90.00
_cell.angle_gamma   90.00
#
_symmetry.space_group_name_H-M   'P 1'
#
loop_
_entity.id
_entity.type
_entity.pdbx_description
1 polymer ?
#
loop_
_entity_poly.entity_id
_entity_poly.type
_entity_poly.pdbx_seq_one_letter_code
_entity_poly.pdbx_strand_id
1 'polypeptide(L)'
;MSTFTAPWRNMSAIRTGRSFDLGKMNLSQLWFAYLTYPTILLYFALITGAAWAAIHFSTSLWMTLIPVPVVIVVYPLAWYAIHRFILHGRWLYRNHWTASLWKRIHFDHHQDPHLLDVLFGSPLNTVPTMAIITMPIGGLIAGWSGAFCALSTALIMTCIYEFFHCIQHLAYKPRWKWVADIKQLHVLHHFHDEDGNYGITNYVPDRLFSSFYREARDRPRSKHVFNLGYDIEEAHRYPWVMDLTGSPPKDRPDGARPAASRTTPDRNRAA
;
A
#
# COMPACT_ATOMS: atom_id res chain seq x y z
N MET A 1 -8.71 25.60 -29.86
CA MET A 1 -9.72 24.88 -29.05
C MET A 1 -9.11 23.57 -28.58
N SER A 2 -8.77 23.46 -27.30
CA SER A 2 -8.23 22.21 -26.73
C SER A 2 -9.36 21.18 -26.66
N THR A 3 -9.23 20.06 -27.35
CA THR A 3 -10.15 18.93 -27.23
C THR A 3 -10.07 18.37 -25.82
N PHE A 4 -11.05 18.71 -24.97
CA PHE A 4 -11.21 18.08 -23.67
C PHE A 4 -11.50 16.61 -23.91
N THR A 5 -10.48 15.77 -23.82
CA THR A 5 -10.62 14.32 -23.89
C THR A 5 -11.16 13.87 -22.55
N ALA A 6 -12.40 13.35 -22.55
CA ALA A 6 -13.01 12.85 -21.34
C ALA A 6 -12.10 11.79 -20.69
N PRO A 7 -11.85 11.85 -19.37
CA PRO A 7 -10.88 10.97 -18.70
C PRO A 7 -11.19 9.47 -18.83
N TRP A 8 -12.42 9.11 -19.21
CA TRP A 8 -12.93 7.75 -19.35
C TRP A 8 -12.66 7.08 -20.71
N ARG A 9 -12.14 7.80 -21.71
CA ARG A 9 -12.18 7.37 -23.13
C ARG A 9 -11.40 6.08 -23.46
N ASN A 10 -10.48 5.64 -22.59
CA ASN A 10 -9.61 4.46 -22.79
C ASN A 10 -9.55 3.53 -21.56
N MET A 11 -10.55 3.56 -20.69
CA MET A 11 -10.49 2.86 -19.39
C MET A 11 -10.42 1.34 -19.50
N SER A 12 -10.98 0.77 -20.58
CA SER A 12 -10.92 -0.68 -20.87
C SER A 12 -9.50 -1.17 -21.16
N ALA A 13 -8.66 -0.35 -21.79
CA ALA A 13 -7.28 -0.71 -22.13
C ALA A 13 -6.35 -0.76 -20.90
N ILE A 14 -6.77 -0.14 -19.80
CA ILE A 14 -6.01 -0.03 -18.55
C ILE A 14 -6.58 -0.94 -17.46
N ARG A 15 -7.75 -1.54 -17.70
CA ARG A 15 -8.41 -2.45 -16.78
C ARG A 15 -8.01 -3.89 -17.08
N THR A 16 -7.27 -4.52 -16.17
CA THR A 16 -6.91 -5.94 -16.24
C THR A 16 -7.89 -6.74 -15.39
N GLY A 17 -8.95 -7.26 -16.01
CA GLY A 17 -10.03 -7.96 -15.31
C GLY A 17 -10.79 -7.04 -14.36
N ARG A 18 -10.63 -7.24 -13.04
CA ARG A 18 -11.26 -6.39 -12.01
C ARG A 18 -10.38 -5.22 -11.55
N SER A 19 -9.08 -5.21 -11.88
CA SER A 19 -8.11 -4.21 -11.42
C SER A 19 -7.80 -3.15 -12.49
N PHE A 20 -7.24 -2.02 -12.05
CA PHE A 20 -6.60 -1.01 -12.90
C PHE A 20 -5.08 -1.13 -12.85
N ASP A 21 -4.41 -0.86 -13.98
CA ASP A 21 -2.95 -0.85 -14.11
C ASP A 21 -2.40 0.58 -14.03
N LEU A 22 -1.85 0.95 -12.88
CA LEU A 22 -1.27 2.26 -12.58
C LEU A 22 -0.07 2.61 -13.49
N GLY A 23 0.62 1.62 -14.04
CA GLY A 23 1.70 1.83 -15.00
C GLY A 23 1.22 2.43 -16.33
N LYS A 24 -0.08 2.35 -16.61
CA LYS A 24 -0.71 2.80 -17.87
C LYS A 24 -1.68 3.98 -17.68
N MET A 25 -1.78 4.51 -16.46
CA MET A 25 -2.70 5.61 -16.13
C MET A 25 -1.98 6.95 -16.03
N ASN A 26 -2.70 8.01 -16.36
CA ASN A 26 -2.35 9.38 -15.97
C ASN A 26 -3.09 9.80 -14.68
N LEU A 27 -2.74 10.99 -14.17
CA LEU A 27 -3.30 11.50 -12.91
C LEU A 27 -4.83 11.71 -12.95
N SER A 28 -5.38 12.17 -14.08
CA SER A 28 -6.83 12.38 -14.21
C SER A 28 -7.60 11.06 -14.19
N GLN A 29 -7.04 10.03 -14.82
CA GLN A 29 -7.60 8.68 -14.77
C GLN A 29 -7.52 8.09 -13.36
N LEU A 30 -6.40 8.33 -12.65
CA LEU A 30 -6.26 7.90 -11.25
C LEU A 30 -7.35 8.52 -10.37
N TRP A 31 -7.60 9.83 -10.48
CA TRP A 31 -8.68 10.48 -9.72
C TRP A 31 -10.03 9.80 -9.92
N PHE A 32 -10.39 9.50 -11.17
CA PHE A 32 -11.64 8.80 -11.43
C PHE A 32 -11.64 7.39 -10.85
N ALA A 33 -10.61 6.59 -11.12
CA ALA A 33 -10.53 5.23 -10.62
C ALA A 33 -10.58 5.19 -9.09
N TYR A 34 -9.85 6.09 -8.42
CA TYR A 34 -9.79 6.19 -6.97
C TYR A 34 -11.15 6.56 -6.37
N LEU A 35 -11.79 7.63 -6.87
CA LEU A 35 -13.07 8.12 -6.37
C LEU A 35 -14.27 7.22 -6.73
N THR A 36 -14.09 6.26 -7.63
CA THR A 36 -15.12 5.25 -7.95
C THR A 36 -14.77 3.87 -7.42
N TYR A 37 -13.64 3.71 -6.73
CA TYR A 37 -13.22 2.43 -6.18
C TYR A 37 -14.11 2.03 -4.99
N PRO A 38 -14.70 0.82 -4.95
CA PRO A 38 -15.65 0.42 -3.91
C PRO A 38 -15.13 0.57 -2.48
N THR A 39 -13.86 0.25 -2.22
CA THR A 39 -13.25 0.42 -0.88
C THR A 39 -13.19 1.88 -0.46
N ILE A 40 -12.87 2.80 -1.38
CA ILE A 40 -12.83 4.24 -1.09
C ILE A 40 -14.23 4.79 -0.81
N LEU A 41 -15.23 4.34 -1.59
CA LEU A 41 -16.63 4.69 -1.35
C LEU A 41 -17.12 4.18 0.02
N LEU A 42 -16.72 2.96 0.40
CA LEU A 42 -16.97 2.42 1.73
C LEU A 42 -16.32 3.29 2.82
N TYR A 43 -15.06 3.70 2.65
CA TYR A 43 -14.42 4.59 3.61
C TYR A 43 -15.13 5.94 3.72
N PHE A 44 -15.59 6.54 2.61
CA PHE A 44 -16.39 7.77 2.69
C PHE A 44 -17.69 7.56 3.49
N ALA A 45 -18.39 6.45 3.29
CA ALA A 45 -19.59 6.13 4.08
C ALA A 45 -19.26 5.89 5.58
N LEU A 46 -18.14 5.26 5.88
CA LEU A 46 -17.69 5.06 7.27
C LEU A 46 -17.22 6.37 7.91
N ILE A 47 -16.57 7.26 7.16
CA ILE A 47 -16.16 8.59 7.62
C ILE A 47 -17.38 9.40 8.02
N THR A 48 -18.42 9.44 7.18
CA THR A 48 -19.65 10.17 7.48
C THR A 48 -20.40 9.56 8.65
N GLY A 49 -20.51 8.23 8.72
CA GLY A 49 -21.13 7.53 9.85
C GLY A 49 -20.38 7.75 11.17
N ALA A 50 -19.05 7.65 11.18
CA ALA A 50 -18.22 7.89 12.36
C ALA A 50 -18.23 9.36 12.77
N ALA A 51 -18.18 10.31 11.82
CA ALA A 51 -18.28 11.73 12.12
C ALA A 51 -19.65 12.08 12.72
N TRP A 52 -20.73 11.53 12.16
CA TRP A 52 -22.07 11.69 12.71
C TRP A 52 -22.15 11.10 14.13
N ALA A 53 -21.64 9.90 14.36
CA ALA A 53 -21.63 9.27 15.68
C ALA A 53 -20.81 10.10 16.69
N ALA A 54 -19.66 10.64 16.27
CA ALA A 54 -18.85 11.52 17.10
C ALA A 54 -19.64 12.75 17.57
N ILE A 55 -20.38 13.40 16.65
CA ILE A 55 -21.24 14.55 16.97
C ILE A 55 -22.43 14.14 17.83
N HIS A 56 -23.06 13.00 17.54
CA HIS A 56 -24.23 12.50 18.27
C HIS A 56 -23.92 12.25 19.75
N PHE A 57 -22.75 11.66 20.06
CA PHE A 57 -22.31 11.44 21.44
C PHE A 57 -21.58 12.63 22.06
N SER A 58 -21.42 13.74 21.32
CA SER A 58 -20.63 14.88 21.78
C SER A 58 -21.37 15.71 22.82
N THR A 59 -20.80 15.82 24.02
CA THR A 59 -21.21 16.80 25.04
C THR A 59 -20.43 18.12 24.93
N SER A 60 -19.27 18.11 24.26
CA SER A 60 -18.44 19.28 24.00
C SER A 60 -17.70 19.11 22.67
N LEU A 61 -17.97 19.98 21.70
CA LEU A 61 -17.34 19.90 20.38
C LEU A 61 -15.82 20.05 20.48
N TRP A 62 -15.33 20.89 21.40
CA TRP A 62 -13.90 21.07 21.62
C TRP A 62 -13.23 19.76 22.05
N MET A 63 -13.79 19.07 23.06
CA MET A 63 -13.26 17.78 23.52
C MET A 63 -13.32 16.71 22.44
N THR A 64 -14.40 16.70 21.66
CA THR A 64 -14.57 15.78 20.53
C THR A 64 -13.51 15.97 19.45
N LEU A 65 -12.96 17.18 19.27
CA LEU A 65 -11.94 17.46 18.23
C LEU A 65 -10.49 17.21 18.69
N ILE A 66 -10.21 17.10 20.00
CA ILE A 66 -8.86 16.84 20.52
C ILE A 66 -8.22 15.55 19.94
N PRO A 67 -8.95 14.44 19.72
CA PRO A 67 -8.37 13.23 19.10
C PRO A 67 -7.81 13.44 17.69
N VAL A 68 -8.26 14.45 16.94
CA VAL A 68 -7.81 14.69 15.54
C VAL A 68 -6.27 14.87 15.46
N PRO A 69 -5.66 15.87 16.12
CA PRO A 69 -4.20 16.02 16.09
C PRO A 69 -3.46 14.82 16.69
N VAL A 70 -4.03 14.15 17.70
CA VAL A 70 -3.42 12.94 18.30
C VAL A 70 -3.34 11.82 17.27
N VAL A 71 -4.43 11.54 16.55
CA VAL A 71 -4.44 10.50 15.52
C VAL A 71 -3.53 10.85 14.35
N ILE A 72 -3.45 12.12 13.94
CA ILE A 72 -2.52 12.57 12.88
C ILE A 72 -1.06 12.23 13.23
N VAL A 73 -0.67 12.32 14.52
CA VAL A 73 0.66 11.95 15.01
C VAL A 73 0.83 10.43 15.16
N VAL A 74 -0.18 9.74 15.70
CA VAL A 74 -0.13 8.28 15.92
C VAL A 74 -0.13 7.51 14.61
N TYR A 75 -0.87 7.97 13.60
CA TYR A 75 -1.07 7.28 12.34
C TYR A 75 0.24 6.89 11.63
N PRO A 76 1.22 7.78 11.37
CA PRO A 76 2.48 7.39 10.75
C PRO A 76 3.28 6.38 11.57
N LEU A 77 3.24 6.45 12.92
CA LEU A 77 3.92 5.49 13.79
C LEU A 77 3.27 4.10 13.70
N ALA A 78 1.93 4.05 13.74
CA ALA A 78 1.17 2.82 13.58
C ALA A 78 1.40 2.21 12.18
N TRP A 79 1.35 3.02 11.13
CA TRP A 79 1.67 2.60 9.77
C TRP A 79 3.08 2.02 9.69
N TYR A 80 4.08 2.71 10.22
CA TYR A 80 5.46 2.22 10.24
C TYR A 80 5.58 0.85 10.90
N ALA A 81 4.98 0.67 12.09
CA ALA A 81 5.04 -0.57 12.81
C ALA A 81 4.33 -1.71 12.06
N ILE A 82 3.14 -1.44 11.51
CA ILE A 82 2.40 -2.40 10.70
C ILE A 82 3.19 -2.76 9.45
N HIS A 83 3.69 -1.78 8.70
CA HIS A 83 4.42 -1.98 7.46
C HIS A 83 5.68 -2.81 7.72
N ARG A 84 6.51 -2.42 8.69
CA ARG A 84 7.76 -3.12 9.00
C ARG A 84 7.57 -4.50 9.62
N PHE A 85 6.73 -4.63 10.64
CA PHE A 85 6.70 -5.84 11.47
C PHE A 85 5.58 -6.82 11.11
N ILE A 86 4.53 -6.35 10.43
CA ILE A 86 3.41 -7.18 9.98
C ILE A 86 3.51 -7.41 8.48
N LEU A 87 3.52 -6.36 7.65
CA LEU A 87 3.49 -6.49 6.20
C LEU A 87 4.79 -7.10 5.64
N HIS A 88 5.95 -6.69 6.14
CA HIS A 88 7.26 -7.30 5.86
C HIS A 88 7.62 -8.45 6.83
N GLY A 89 6.67 -8.83 7.70
CA GLY A 89 6.89 -9.84 8.73
C GLY A 89 6.95 -11.27 8.18
N ARG A 90 8.17 -11.83 8.10
CA ARG A 90 8.40 -13.21 7.62
C ARG A 90 7.66 -14.30 8.41
N TRP A 91 7.24 -14.01 9.64
CA TRP A 91 6.57 -14.97 10.52
C TRP A 91 5.16 -15.35 10.05
N LEU A 92 4.46 -14.48 9.30
CA LEU A 92 3.10 -14.75 8.87
C LEU A 92 3.05 -15.79 7.74
N TYR A 93 3.97 -15.76 6.76
CA TYR A 93 3.99 -16.77 5.70
C TYR A 93 4.43 -18.15 6.20
N ARG A 94 5.13 -18.23 7.34
CA ARG A 94 5.59 -19.50 7.90
C ARG A 94 4.47 -20.34 8.51
N ASN A 95 3.29 -19.76 8.69
CA ASN A 95 2.12 -20.42 9.27
C ASN A 95 0.95 -20.44 8.26
N HIS A 96 0.41 -21.63 7.98
CA HIS A 96 -0.66 -21.84 7.01
C HIS A 96 -1.93 -21.02 7.30
N TRP A 97 -2.25 -20.76 8.58
CA TRP A 97 -3.41 -19.94 8.96
C TRP A 97 -3.27 -18.47 8.57
N THR A 98 -2.04 -17.96 8.53
CA THR A 98 -1.74 -16.54 8.32
C THR A 98 -1.12 -16.24 6.96
N ALA A 99 -0.67 -17.26 6.23
CA ALA A 99 -0.03 -17.11 4.93
C ALA A 99 -0.92 -16.41 3.89
N SER A 100 -2.22 -16.76 3.85
CA SER A 100 -3.18 -16.10 2.95
C SER A 100 -3.33 -14.61 3.26
N LEU A 101 -3.36 -14.26 4.56
CA LEU A 101 -3.42 -12.88 5.01
C LEU A 101 -2.17 -12.11 4.57
N TRP A 102 -0.97 -12.62 4.85
CA TRP A 102 0.29 -11.99 4.46
C TRP A 102 0.42 -11.80 2.95
N LYS A 103 0.05 -12.84 2.19
CA LYS A 103 -0.01 -12.79 0.73
C LYS A 103 -0.83 -11.58 0.26
N ARG A 104 -2.05 -11.44 0.79
CA ARG A 104 -3.02 -10.43 0.35
C ARG A 104 -2.71 -9.01 0.84
N ILE A 105 -2.16 -8.84 2.03
CA ILE A 105 -1.98 -7.51 2.63
C ILE A 105 -0.77 -6.76 2.07
N HIS A 106 0.24 -7.46 1.52
CA HIS A 106 1.42 -6.76 1.00
C HIS A 106 2.30 -7.54 0.01
N PHE A 107 2.47 -8.86 0.16
CA PHE A 107 3.35 -9.62 -0.74
C PHE A 107 2.90 -9.52 -2.20
N ASP A 108 1.61 -9.63 -2.48
CA ASP A 108 1.07 -9.47 -3.84
C ASP A 108 1.39 -8.08 -4.43
N HIS A 109 1.46 -7.05 -3.59
CA HIS A 109 1.84 -5.70 -4.01
C HIS A 109 3.33 -5.60 -4.38
N HIS A 110 4.22 -6.26 -3.63
CA HIS A 110 5.64 -6.33 -4.01
C HIS A 110 5.88 -7.19 -5.26
N GLN A 111 5.07 -8.22 -5.50
CA GLN A 111 5.14 -9.03 -6.71
C GLN A 111 4.64 -8.27 -7.96
N ASP A 112 3.58 -7.46 -7.83
CA ASP A 112 3.06 -6.63 -8.92
C ASP A 112 2.61 -5.24 -8.42
N PRO A 113 3.55 -4.27 -8.33
CA PRO A 113 3.28 -2.97 -7.72
C PRO A 113 2.44 -2.03 -8.59
N HIS A 114 2.09 -2.42 -9.82
CA HIS A 114 1.30 -1.59 -10.72
C HIS A 114 -0.21 -1.87 -10.66
N LEU A 115 -0.61 -3.00 -10.08
CA LEU A 115 -2.02 -3.35 -9.94
C LEU A 115 -2.68 -2.62 -8.77
N LEU A 116 -3.76 -1.89 -9.04
CA LEU A 116 -4.49 -1.13 -8.02
C LEU A 116 -5.14 -2.01 -6.95
N ASP A 117 -5.65 -3.21 -7.30
CA ASP A 117 -6.37 -4.07 -6.36
C ASP A 117 -5.51 -4.63 -5.22
N VAL A 118 -4.20 -4.74 -5.44
CA VAL A 118 -3.22 -5.21 -4.44
C VAL A 118 -2.59 -4.05 -3.68
N LEU A 119 -2.76 -2.81 -4.16
CA LEU A 119 -2.35 -1.60 -3.47
C LEU A 119 -3.21 -1.36 -2.22
N PHE A 120 -4.52 -1.57 -2.36
CA PHE A 120 -5.46 -1.42 -1.26
C PHE A 120 -5.48 -2.66 -0.37
N GLY A 121 -5.37 -2.43 0.93
CA GLY A 121 -5.70 -3.43 1.94
C GLY A 121 -7.18 -3.80 1.88
N SER A 122 -7.51 -5.05 2.19
CA SER A 122 -8.91 -5.46 2.36
C SER A 122 -9.56 -4.62 3.47
N PRO A 123 -10.76 -4.05 3.25
CA PRO A 123 -11.51 -3.33 4.29
C PRO A 123 -11.73 -4.15 5.57
N LEU A 124 -11.82 -5.47 5.43
CA LEU A 124 -11.96 -6.40 6.56
C LEU A 124 -10.72 -6.42 7.47
N ASN A 125 -9.57 -6.01 6.97
CA ASN A 125 -8.33 -5.93 7.75
C ASN A 125 -8.06 -4.49 8.17
N THR A 126 -8.22 -3.52 7.26
CA THR A 126 -7.89 -2.12 7.50
C THR A 126 -8.83 -1.47 8.50
N VAL A 127 -10.16 -1.67 8.38
CA VAL A 127 -11.15 -1.01 9.26
C VAL A 127 -11.04 -1.49 10.71
N PRO A 128 -10.98 -2.81 11.01
CA PRO A 128 -10.78 -3.26 12.38
C PRO A 128 -9.44 -2.81 12.96
N THR A 129 -8.37 -2.81 12.16
CA THR A 129 -7.05 -2.33 12.61
C THR A 129 -7.09 -0.86 13.01
N MET A 130 -7.70 0.00 12.18
CA MET A 130 -7.91 1.41 12.51
C MET A 130 -8.72 1.56 13.79
N ALA A 131 -9.85 0.86 13.90
CA ALA A 131 -10.72 0.93 15.07
C ALA A 131 -10.00 0.51 16.35
N ILE A 132 -9.32 -0.64 16.34
CA ILE A 132 -8.58 -1.18 17.49
C ILE A 132 -7.49 -0.22 17.96
N ILE A 133 -6.79 0.44 17.03
CA ILE A 133 -5.70 1.35 17.39
C ILE A 133 -6.23 2.71 17.85
N THR A 134 -7.15 3.33 17.10
CA THR A 134 -7.47 4.76 17.30
C THR A 134 -8.69 4.98 18.19
N MET A 135 -9.69 4.10 18.19
CA MET A 135 -10.88 4.30 19.03
C MET A 135 -10.56 4.29 20.53
N PRO A 136 -9.70 3.41 21.08
CA PRO A 136 -9.32 3.49 22.49
C PRO A 136 -8.64 4.81 22.83
N ILE A 137 -7.76 5.31 21.97
CA ILE A 137 -7.05 6.58 22.16
C ILE A 137 -8.05 7.74 22.24
N GLY A 138 -8.96 7.83 21.27
CA GLY A 138 -10.01 8.86 21.30
C GLY A 138 -10.99 8.69 22.46
N GLY A 139 -11.30 7.44 22.80
CA GLY A 139 -12.17 7.06 23.91
C GLY A 139 -11.66 7.56 25.26
N LEU A 140 -10.35 7.46 25.49
CA LEU A 140 -9.71 7.99 26.69
C LEU A 140 -9.76 9.52 26.80
N ILE A 141 -9.95 10.24 25.69
CA ILE A 141 -9.98 11.71 25.64
C ILE A 141 -11.40 12.25 25.85
N ALA A 142 -12.39 11.68 25.16
CA ALA A 142 -13.76 12.21 25.14
C ALA A 142 -14.85 11.12 25.08
N GLY A 143 -14.57 9.91 25.59
CA GLY A 143 -15.53 8.80 25.56
C GLY A 143 -15.93 8.42 24.14
N TRP A 144 -17.20 8.05 23.94
CA TRP A 144 -17.68 7.61 22.63
C TRP A 144 -17.53 8.68 21.54
N SER A 145 -17.71 9.98 21.85
CA SER A 145 -17.51 11.03 20.85
C SER A 145 -16.06 11.07 20.35
N GLY A 146 -15.11 10.97 21.28
CA GLY A 146 -13.69 10.93 20.95
C GLY A 146 -13.29 9.66 20.21
N ALA A 147 -13.83 8.49 20.58
CA ALA A 147 -13.57 7.22 19.90
C ALA A 147 -13.99 7.27 18.42
N PHE A 148 -15.20 7.73 18.13
CA PHE A 148 -15.68 7.86 16.76
C PHE A 148 -14.99 8.99 15.99
N CYS A 149 -14.60 10.09 16.65
CA CYS A 149 -13.78 11.13 16.02
C CYS A 149 -12.40 10.59 15.61
N ALA A 150 -11.77 9.80 16.48
CA ALA A 150 -10.48 9.17 16.20
C ALA A 150 -10.58 8.17 15.03
N LEU A 151 -11.64 7.36 14.97
CA LEU A 151 -11.89 6.47 13.84
C LEU A 151 -12.13 7.24 12.53
N SER A 152 -12.97 8.29 12.56
CA SER A 152 -13.21 9.13 11.39
C SER A 152 -11.91 9.76 10.88
N THR A 153 -11.07 10.27 11.79
CA THR A 153 -9.74 10.80 11.46
C THR A 153 -8.83 9.74 10.83
N ALA A 154 -8.80 8.53 11.39
CA ALA A 154 -8.00 7.43 10.86
C ALA A 154 -8.44 7.02 9.45
N LEU A 155 -9.74 6.96 9.19
CA LEU A 155 -10.28 6.66 7.86
C LEU A 155 -9.92 7.76 6.84
N ILE A 156 -10.02 9.04 7.23
CA ILE A 156 -9.59 10.17 6.38
C ILE A 156 -8.09 10.05 6.06
N MET A 157 -7.27 9.78 7.08
CA MET A 157 -5.83 9.58 6.91
C MET A 157 -5.53 8.40 5.98
N THR A 158 -6.27 7.30 6.08
CA THR A 158 -6.15 6.15 5.17
C THR A 158 -6.46 6.54 3.73
N CYS A 159 -7.54 7.27 3.47
CA CYS A 159 -7.80 7.76 2.12
C CYS A 159 -6.65 8.64 1.58
N ILE A 160 -6.10 9.54 2.40
CA ILE A 160 -4.97 10.38 1.99
C ILE A 160 -3.73 9.53 1.70
N TYR A 161 -3.38 8.59 2.58
CA TYR A 161 -2.23 7.72 2.43
C TYR A 161 -2.34 6.86 1.18
N GLU A 162 -3.47 6.19 0.98
CA GLU A 162 -3.69 5.33 -0.17
C GLU A 162 -3.70 6.11 -1.49
N PHE A 163 -4.25 7.33 -1.50
CA PHE A 163 -4.20 8.19 -2.70
C PHE A 163 -2.76 8.55 -3.08
N PHE A 164 -1.93 8.93 -2.10
CA PHE A 164 -0.51 9.20 -2.37
C PHE A 164 0.26 7.93 -2.73
N HIS A 165 -0.06 6.79 -2.11
CA HIS A 165 0.49 5.49 -2.48
C HIS A 165 0.21 5.18 -3.96
N CYS A 166 -1.01 5.43 -4.45
CA CYS A 166 -1.33 5.29 -5.87
C CYS A 166 -0.43 6.17 -6.76
N ILE A 167 -0.21 7.43 -6.38
CA ILE A 167 0.64 8.38 -7.13
C ILE A 167 2.10 7.88 -7.19
N GLN A 168 2.58 7.27 -6.09
CA GLN A 168 3.94 6.75 -6.00
C GLN A 168 4.17 5.62 -7.02
N HIS A 169 3.15 4.83 -7.34
CA HIS A 169 3.20 3.75 -8.35
C HIS A 169 2.78 4.14 -9.76
N LEU A 170 2.22 5.33 -9.96
CA LEU A 170 1.81 5.85 -11.28
C LEU A 170 3.03 6.03 -12.21
N ALA A 171 2.90 5.81 -13.52
CA ALA A 171 3.97 6.15 -14.50
C ALA A 171 4.05 7.66 -14.81
N TYR A 172 4.04 8.49 -13.76
CA TYR A 172 3.94 9.94 -13.79
C TYR A 172 5.01 10.56 -12.90
N LYS A 173 5.67 11.63 -13.37
CA LYS A 173 6.60 12.43 -12.56
C LYS A 173 5.82 13.59 -11.89
N PRO A 174 5.67 13.59 -10.55
CA PRO A 174 4.98 14.67 -9.85
C PRO A 174 5.65 16.02 -10.04
N ARG A 175 4.85 17.07 -10.23
CA ARG A 175 5.34 18.46 -10.30
C ARG A 175 5.68 19.02 -8.91
N TRP A 176 4.92 18.61 -7.89
CA TRP A 176 5.13 19.06 -6.52
C TRP A 176 6.33 18.32 -5.92
N LYS A 177 7.35 19.08 -5.48
CA LYS A 177 8.61 18.54 -4.95
C LYS A 177 8.39 17.51 -3.83
N TRP A 178 7.54 17.79 -2.86
CA TRP A 178 7.26 16.86 -1.77
C TRP A 178 6.70 15.51 -2.29
N VAL A 179 5.76 15.55 -3.24
CA VAL A 179 5.20 14.33 -3.85
C VAL A 179 6.26 13.56 -4.64
N ALA A 180 7.15 14.27 -5.36
CA ALA A 180 8.27 13.65 -6.05
C ALA A 180 9.26 12.99 -5.06
N ASP A 181 9.52 13.64 -3.92
CA ASP A 181 10.41 13.13 -2.87
C ASP A 181 9.84 11.86 -2.21
N ILE A 182 8.58 11.85 -1.79
CA ILE A 182 7.96 10.64 -1.21
C ILE A 182 7.88 9.50 -2.22
N LYS A 183 7.63 9.82 -3.49
CA LYS A 183 7.65 8.83 -4.57
C LYS A 183 9.01 8.20 -4.77
N GLN A 184 10.07 9.01 -4.79
CA GLN A 184 11.42 8.50 -4.91
C GLN A 184 11.73 7.52 -3.76
N LEU A 185 11.41 7.89 -2.52
CA LEU A 185 11.68 7.06 -1.35
C LEU A 185 10.90 5.74 -1.36
N HIS A 186 9.61 5.80 -1.74
CA HIS A 186 8.77 4.61 -1.87
C HIS A 186 9.20 3.68 -3.03
N VAL A 187 9.66 4.25 -4.14
CA VAL A 187 10.23 3.46 -5.24
C VAL A 187 11.56 2.82 -4.83
N LEU A 188 12.39 3.47 -4.02
CA LEU A 188 13.57 2.83 -3.46
C LEU A 188 13.18 1.60 -2.60
N HIS A 189 12.15 1.73 -1.77
CA HIS A 189 11.59 0.61 -0.99
C HIS A 189 11.17 -0.58 -1.88
N HIS A 190 10.45 -0.33 -2.98
CA HIS A 190 9.95 -1.40 -3.85
C HIS A 190 10.94 -1.94 -4.90
N PHE A 191 12.05 -1.27 -5.15
CA PHE A 191 12.94 -1.65 -6.28
C PHE A 191 14.42 -1.76 -5.91
N HIS A 192 14.82 -1.30 -4.72
CA HIS A 192 16.21 -1.28 -4.26
C HIS A 192 16.42 -2.05 -2.95
N ASP A 193 15.74 -1.64 -1.89
CA ASP A 193 15.85 -2.28 -0.57
C ASP A 193 14.57 -2.09 0.24
N GLU A 194 13.86 -3.20 0.45
CA GLU A 194 12.59 -3.30 1.15
C GLU A 194 12.73 -3.17 2.67
N ASP A 195 13.94 -3.30 3.24
CA ASP A 195 14.19 -3.14 4.68
C ASP A 195 14.42 -1.67 5.08
N GLY A 196 13.86 -0.73 4.33
CA GLY A 196 13.92 0.70 4.64
C GLY A 196 12.85 1.51 3.91
N ASN A 197 12.70 2.77 4.33
CA ASN A 197 11.71 3.71 3.78
C ASN A 197 10.26 3.15 3.82
N TYR A 198 9.80 2.71 4.99
CA TYR A 198 8.44 2.17 5.17
C TYR A 198 7.34 3.26 5.15
N GLY A 199 7.69 4.52 5.29
CA GLY A 199 6.76 5.63 5.19
C GLY A 199 6.10 5.74 3.80
N ILE A 200 4.88 6.31 3.78
CA ILE A 200 4.15 6.62 2.53
C ILE A 200 4.11 8.13 2.33
N THR A 201 3.42 8.88 3.19
CA THR A 201 3.31 10.34 3.06
C THR A 201 4.41 11.10 3.81
N ASN A 202 5.03 10.45 4.80
CA ASN A 202 6.15 10.98 5.56
C ASN A 202 7.01 9.83 6.09
N TYR A 203 8.26 10.16 6.42
CA TYR A 203 9.31 9.20 6.82
C TYR A 203 9.89 9.55 8.20
N VAL A 204 9.12 10.22 9.05
CA VAL A 204 9.55 10.57 10.40
C VAL A 204 9.86 9.30 11.22
N PRO A 205 8.99 8.27 11.23
CA PRO A 205 9.31 7.01 11.93
C PRO A 205 10.56 6.33 11.38
N ASP A 206 10.75 6.32 10.05
CA ASP A 206 11.96 5.75 9.45
C ASP A 206 13.25 6.42 9.93
N ARG A 207 13.22 7.74 10.13
CA ARG A 207 14.37 8.48 10.68
C ARG A 207 14.57 8.16 12.15
N LEU A 208 13.48 8.09 12.92
CA LEU A 208 13.51 7.81 14.35
C LEU A 208 14.05 6.40 14.65
N PHE A 209 13.71 5.42 13.81
CA PHE A 209 14.07 4.01 13.99
C PHE A 209 15.14 3.52 13.01
N SER A 210 15.89 4.45 12.41
CA SER A 210 17.07 4.18 11.58
C SER A 210 16.84 3.26 10.38
N SER A 211 15.67 3.33 9.75
CA SER A 211 15.35 2.65 8.48
C SER A 211 15.26 3.60 7.28
N PHE A 212 15.50 4.90 7.48
CA PHE A 212 15.50 5.89 6.41
C PHE A 212 16.79 5.82 5.57
N TYR A 213 16.66 5.87 4.25
CA TYR A 213 17.79 6.10 3.33
C TYR A 213 17.36 6.94 2.13
N ARG A 214 18.24 7.80 1.60
CA ARG A 214 17.86 8.84 0.64
C ARG A 214 18.09 8.42 -0.81
N GLU A 215 19.17 7.70 -1.06
CA GLU A 215 19.63 7.32 -2.39
C GLU A 215 19.96 5.83 -2.45
N ALA A 216 19.86 5.24 -3.64
CA ALA A 216 20.18 3.83 -3.85
C ALA A 216 21.62 3.48 -3.46
N ARG A 217 22.57 4.42 -3.54
CA ARG A 217 23.96 4.18 -3.13
C ARG A 217 24.15 4.06 -1.62
N ASP A 218 23.17 4.51 -0.83
CA ASP A 218 23.28 4.53 0.64
C ASP A 218 23.17 3.12 1.24
N ARG A 219 22.63 2.15 0.48
CA ARG A 219 22.45 0.76 0.91
C ARG A 219 22.72 -0.22 -0.23
N PRO A 220 23.22 -1.44 0.06
CA PRO A 220 23.30 -2.48 -0.96
C PRO A 220 21.89 -2.84 -1.46
N ARG A 221 21.78 -3.24 -2.73
CA ARG A 221 20.52 -3.72 -3.27
C ARG A 221 20.11 -5.04 -2.61
N SER A 222 18.90 -5.11 -2.07
CA SER A 222 18.39 -6.34 -1.48
C SER A 222 18.05 -7.39 -2.55
N LYS A 223 18.20 -8.66 -2.17
CA LYS A 223 17.77 -9.82 -2.97
C LYS A 223 16.29 -10.14 -2.79
N HIS A 224 15.66 -9.54 -1.79
CA HIS A 224 14.31 -9.89 -1.33
C HIS A 224 13.27 -8.81 -1.64
N VAL A 225 13.65 -7.78 -2.39
CA VAL A 225 12.78 -6.63 -2.73
C VAL A 225 11.41 -7.04 -3.22
N PHE A 226 11.33 -8.07 -4.05
CA PHE A 226 10.05 -8.51 -4.63
C PHE A 226 9.40 -9.63 -3.82
N ASN A 227 10.19 -10.45 -3.11
CA ASN A 227 9.70 -11.66 -2.45
C ASN A 227 9.54 -11.53 -0.91
N LEU A 228 10.00 -10.42 -0.32
CA LEU A 228 9.94 -10.13 1.11
C LEU A 228 10.55 -11.23 2.00
N GLY A 229 11.58 -11.90 1.47
CA GLY A 229 12.25 -13.03 2.13
C GLY A 229 11.62 -14.38 1.84
N TYR A 230 10.48 -14.45 1.16
CA TYR A 230 9.85 -15.70 0.73
C TYR A 230 10.43 -16.13 -0.62
N ASP A 231 11.69 -16.56 -0.63
CA ASP A 231 12.36 -17.11 -1.81
C ASP A 231 11.98 -18.58 -2.08
N ILE A 232 12.57 -19.19 -3.11
CA ILE A 232 12.27 -20.58 -3.51
C ILE A 232 12.58 -21.57 -2.37
N GLU A 233 13.65 -21.36 -1.61
CA GLU A 233 14.01 -22.24 -0.49
C GLU A 233 12.97 -22.16 0.63
N GLU A 234 12.55 -20.95 1.01
CA GLU A 234 11.48 -20.76 1.99
C GLU A 234 10.13 -21.27 1.47
N ALA A 235 9.85 -21.16 0.17
CA ALA A 235 8.63 -21.70 -0.44
C ALA A 235 8.57 -23.24 -0.41
N HIS A 236 9.71 -23.92 -0.52
CA HIS A 236 9.75 -25.38 -0.31
C HIS A 236 9.51 -25.75 1.16
N ARG A 237 9.98 -24.92 2.10
CA ARG A 237 9.81 -25.17 3.54
C ARG A 237 8.41 -24.82 4.06
N TYR A 238 7.80 -23.77 3.50
CA TYR A 238 6.50 -23.22 3.92
C TYR A 238 5.62 -22.99 2.68
N PRO A 239 5.06 -24.05 2.07
CA PRO A 239 4.50 -23.98 0.71
C PRO A 239 3.20 -23.18 0.57
N TRP A 240 2.58 -22.79 1.68
CA TRP A 240 1.24 -22.21 1.73
C TRP A 240 1.02 -21.03 0.76
N VAL A 241 1.96 -20.09 0.67
CA VAL A 241 1.84 -18.94 -0.24
C VAL A 241 2.03 -19.37 -1.70
N MET A 242 2.95 -20.32 -1.96
CA MET A 242 3.19 -20.87 -3.29
C MET A 242 1.97 -21.65 -3.79
N ASP A 243 1.37 -22.47 -2.92
CA ASP A 243 0.15 -23.24 -3.20
C ASP A 243 -1.04 -22.32 -3.51
N LEU A 244 -1.21 -21.25 -2.72
CA LEU A 244 -2.24 -20.23 -2.95
C LEU A 244 -2.01 -19.43 -4.26
N THR A 245 -0.75 -19.25 -4.65
CA THR A 245 -0.38 -18.50 -5.87
C THR A 245 -0.46 -19.40 -7.10
N GLY A 246 -0.28 -20.71 -6.96
CA GLY A 246 -0.16 -21.67 -8.06
C GLY A 246 1.17 -21.58 -8.82
N SER A 247 2.14 -20.82 -8.30
CA SER A 247 3.49 -20.70 -8.86
C SER A 247 4.52 -20.28 -7.80
N PRO A 248 5.81 -20.59 -7.99
CA PRO A 248 6.88 -20.13 -7.09
C PRO A 248 6.98 -18.60 -7.00
N PRO A 249 7.48 -18.05 -5.88
CA PRO A 249 7.70 -16.61 -5.74
C PRO A 249 8.69 -16.09 -6.77
N LYS A 250 8.48 -14.85 -7.23
CA LYS A 250 9.39 -14.21 -8.20
C LYS A 250 10.42 -13.34 -7.50
N ASP A 251 11.68 -13.53 -7.85
CA ASP A 251 12.80 -12.66 -7.42
C ASP A 251 12.90 -11.36 -8.24
N ARG A 252 12.11 -11.26 -9.31
CA ARG A 252 11.99 -10.07 -10.16
C ARG A 252 10.63 -10.04 -10.84
N PRO A 253 10.05 -8.86 -11.11
CA PRO A 253 8.86 -8.75 -11.93
C PRO A 253 9.13 -9.34 -13.32
N ASP A 254 8.09 -9.81 -13.99
CA ASP A 254 8.20 -10.18 -15.40
C ASP A 254 8.65 -8.93 -16.17
N GLY A 255 9.81 -9.01 -16.83
CA GLY A 255 10.25 -7.91 -17.68
C GLY A 255 9.21 -7.63 -18.78
N ALA A 256 9.22 -6.43 -19.35
CA ALA A 256 8.33 -6.05 -20.45
C ALA A 256 8.40 -6.97 -21.70
N ARG A 257 9.31 -7.96 -21.70
CA ARG A 257 9.30 -9.11 -22.60
C ARG A 257 9.27 -10.41 -21.78
N PRO A 258 8.25 -11.27 -21.94
CA PRO A 258 8.25 -12.62 -21.39
C PRO A 258 9.51 -13.37 -21.84
N ALA A 259 10.02 -14.26 -20.99
CA ALA A 259 11.25 -15.04 -21.21
C ALA A 259 11.21 -16.04 -22.40
N ALA A 260 10.22 -15.94 -23.29
CA ALA A 260 10.00 -16.87 -24.40
C ALA A 260 10.88 -16.60 -25.66
N SER A 261 11.92 -15.76 -25.57
CA SER A 261 12.81 -15.48 -26.72
C SER A 261 14.28 -15.84 -26.52
N ARG A 262 14.64 -16.59 -25.47
CA ARG A 262 15.97 -17.20 -25.39
C ARG A 262 15.91 -18.55 -26.09
N THR A 263 15.98 -18.50 -27.42
CA THR A 263 16.24 -19.67 -28.25
C THR A 263 17.49 -20.37 -27.75
N THR A 264 17.36 -21.65 -27.44
CA THR A 264 18.46 -22.59 -27.27
C THR A 264 19.42 -22.46 -28.47
N PRO A 265 20.75 -22.39 -28.28
CA PRO A 265 21.67 -22.50 -29.40
C PRO A 265 21.53 -23.91 -29.97
N ASP A 266 21.18 -23.98 -31.24
CA ASP A 266 21.13 -25.20 -32.04
C ASP A 266 22.51 -25.88 -32.01
N ARG A 267 22.65 -26.91 -31.16
CA ARG A 267 23.81 -27.81 -31.17
C ARG A 267 23.67 -28.75 -32.36
N ASN A 268 23.87 -28.23 -33.57
CA ASN A 268 24.11 -29.03 -34.77
C ASN A 268 24.61 -28.16 -35.94
N ARG A 269 25.72 -27.44 -35.73
CA ARG A 269 26.61 -27.00 -36.83
C ARG A 269 28.06 -26.98 -36.38
N ALA A 270 28.72 -28.13 -36.49
CA ALA A 270 30.13 -28.22 -36.82
C ALA A 270 30.32 -29.54 -37.57
N ALA A 271 30.41 -29.41 -38.90
CA ALA A 271 31.04 -30.39 -39.76
C ALA A 271 32.56 -30.23 -39.68
#